data_AF-A0A6P8NYJ0-F1
#
_entry.id   AF-A0A6P8NYJ0-F1
#
_cell.length_a   1.000
_cell.length_b   1.000
_cell.length_c   1.000
_cell.angle_alpha   90.00
_cell.angle_beta   90.00
_cell.angle_gamma   90.00
#
_symmetry.space_group_name_H-M   'P 1'
#
loop_
_entity.id
_entity.type
_entity.pdbx_description
1 polymer ?
#
loop_
_entity_poly.entity_id
_entity_poly.type
_entity_poly.pdbx_seq_one_letter_code
_entity_poly.pdbx_strand_id
1 'polypeptide(L)'
;MMAGYVLKVKTKSGQKVVNGLLPQDKLGKLRSKLVEITGIPAEALHVLCGFPPRPINLNDETGSLEACGIISGDTLIVEEKPPLYNGKQNSKDIGRSHIVDEKGFANTPGVLMKKVVPADNSCLFTSVGYVLNGKVDPSCAGFMREIIANAVASDPVEYSEAFLGRPNPEYCKWILKPESWGGAIELSILSKFYGLEIAVIDSINAIINRFGEDQHYAQRVFLIFDGIHYDPLYLEPLDGGSIQTIFPTEDEKILFEAAELAKEVKSSRQFTDIQKFMLICNDCKVKLNGQTEARQHAKETGHMNFGEVAV
;
A
#
# COMPACT_ATOMS: atom_id res chain seq x y z
N MET A 1 -19.56 13.15 35.14
CA MET A 1 -20.35 12.93 33.91
C MET A 1 -19.53 12.04 33.00
N MET A 2 -20.00 10.85 32.64
CA MET A 2 -19.28 9.96 31.72
C MET A 2 -19.34 10.55 30.31
N ALA A 3 -18.18 10.77 29.68
CA ALA A 3 -18.12 11.29 28.32
C ALA A 3 -18.68 10.24 27.35
N GLY A 4 -19.56 10.66 26.44
CA GLY A 4 -20.10 9.78 25.41
C GLY A 4 -19.00 9.33 24.44
N TYR A 5 -19.09 8.09 23.98
CA TYR A 5 -18.28 7.56 22.89
C TYR A 5 -18.62 8.27 21.58
N VAL A 6 -17.56 8.63 20.85
CA VAL A 6 -17.59 9.16 19.50
C VAL A 6 -16.85 8.16 18.61
N LEU A 7 -17.55 7.47 17.72
CA LEU A 7 -16.96 6.43 16.86
C LEU A 7 -17.02 6.88 15.40
N LYS A 8 -15.93 6.67 14.65
CA LYS A 8 -15.90 6.88 13.20
C LYS A 8 -16.37 5.60 12.53
N VAL A 9 -17.30 5.69 11.59
CA VAL A 9 -17.81 4.56 10.83
C VAL A 9 -17.45 4.75 9.36
N LYS A 10 -16.63 3.85 8.82
CA LYS A 10 -16.29 3.78 7.40
C LYS A 10 -17.20 2.76 6.72
N THR A 11 -17.96 3.18 5.72
CA THR A 11 -18.74 2.30 4.84
C THR A 11 -18.24 2.41 3.41
N LYS A 12 -18.76 1.53 2.53
CA LYS A 12 -18.57 1.65 1.07
C LYS A 12 -19.00 3.00 0.49
N SER A 13 -19.91 3.70 1.16
CA SER A 13 -20.52 4.96 0.71
C SER A 13 -19.92 6.21 1.35
N GLY A 14 -18.91 6.07 2.22
CA GLY A 14 -18.22 7.19 2.85
C GLY A 14 -18.02 7.02 4.35
N GLN A 15 -17.74 8.13 5.04
CA GLN A 15 -17.48 8.13 6.48
C GLN A 15 -18.61 8.84 7.23
N LYS A 16 -19.05 8.26 8.35
CA LYS A 16 -20.07 8.82 9.24
C LYS A 16 -19.57 8.78 10.68
N VAL A 17 -20.10 9.63 11.56
CA VAL A 17 -19.74 9.65 12.98
C VAL A 17 -20.94 9.23 13.82
N VAL A 18 -20.71 8.29 14.73
CA VAL A 18 -21.72 7.79 15.68
C VAL A 18 -21.44 8.40 17.05
N ASN A 19 -22.43 9.11 17.59
CA ASN A 19 -22.37 9.75 18.90
C ASN A 19 -23.42 9.17 19.86
N GLY A 20 -23.29 9.46 21.16
CA GLY A 20 -24.30 9.13 22.17
C GLY A 20 -24.35 7.64 22.54
N LEU A 21 -23.21 6.96 22.45
CA LEU A 21 -22.99 5.66 23.09
C LEU A 21 -22.21 5.89 24.39
N LEU A 22 -22.36 4.99 25.36
CA LEU A 22 -21.61 4.98 26.62
C LEU A 22 -20.73 3.73 26.70
N PRO A 23 -19.61 3.74 27.44
CA PRO A 23 -18.71 2.57 27.55
C PRO A 23 -19.44 1.28 27.98
N GLN A 24 -20.40 1.41 28.89
CA GLN A 24 -21.22 0.33 29.42
C GLN A 24 -22.39 -0.11 28.52
N ASP A 25 -22.64 0.61 27.42
CA ASP A 25 -23.68 0.22 26.48
C ASP A 25 -23.36 -1.15 25.88
N LYS A 26 -24.39 -1.95 25.64
CA LYS A 26 -24.26 -3.28 25.03
C LYS A 26 -24.03 -3.18 23.53
N LEU A 27 -23.36 -4.18 22.95
CA LEU A 27 -23.14 -4.28 21.51
C LEU A 27 -24.43 -4.21 20.69
N GLY A 28 -25.55 -4.71 21.23
CA GLY A 28 -26.87 -4.58 20.59
C GLY A 28 -27.29 -3.13 20.34
N LYS A 29 -26.94 -2.19 21.22
CA LYS A 29 -27.24 -0.76 21.04
C LYS A 29 -26.36 -0.12 19.97
N LEU A 30 -25.09 -0.53 19.87
CA LEU A 30 -24.22 -0.16 18.76
C LEU A 30 -24.77 -0.71 17.43
N ARG A 31 -25.18 -1.99 17.41
CA ARG A 31 -25.77 -2.64 16.23
C ARG A 31 -26.98 -1.87 15.71
N SER A 32 -27.95 -1.52 16.57
CA SER A 32 -29.12 -0.74 16.17
C SER A 32 -28.76 0.62 15.59
N LYS A 33 -27.79 1.32 16.19
CA LYS A 33 -27.29 2.60 15.64
C LYS A 33 -26.62 2.42 14.28
N LEU A 34 -25.84 1.36 14.10
CA LEU A 34 -25.19 1.12 12.82
C LEU A 34 -26.21 0.79 11.72
N VAL A 35 -27.26 0.02 12.02
CA VAL A 35 -28.38 -0.22 11.08
C VAL A 35 -29.05 1.09 10.69
N GLU A 36 -29.38 1.94 11.68
CA GLU A 36 -30.01 3.25 11.45
C GLU A 36 -29.16 4.16 10.56
N ILE A 37 -27.85 4.23 10.83
CA ILE A 37 -26.96 5.21 10.18
C ILE A 37 -26.44 4.70 8.83
N THR A 38 -26.34 3.39 8.64
CA THR A 38 -25.85 2.79 7.39
C THR A 38 -26.96 2.33 6.44
N GLY A 39 -28.17 2.08 6.95
CA GLY A 39 -29.27 1.48 6.20
C GLY A 39 -29.08 -0.02 5.92
N ILE A 40 -28.03 -0.64 6.46
CA ILE A 40 -27.72 -2.06 6.28
C ILE A 40 -28.55 -2.88 7.30
N PRO A 41 -29.33 -3.88 6.87
CA PRO A 41 -30.08 -4.74 7.79
C PRO A 41 -29.19 -5.41 8.84
N ALA A 42 -29.72 -5.64 10.04
CA ALA A 42 -28.94 -6.14 11.17
C ALA A 42 -28.26 -7.50 10.88
N GLU A 43 -28.92 -8.35 10.11
CA GLU A 43 -28.48 -9.65 9.60
C GLU A 43 -27.42 -9.56 8.50
N ALA A 44 -27.31 -8.40 7.86
CA ALA A 44 -26.31 -8.12 6.83
C ALA A 44 -25.16 -7.22 7.32
N LEU A 45 -25.18 -6.83 8.60
CA LEU A 45 -24.23 -5.88 9.19
C LEU A 45 -22.97 -6.60 9.67
N HIS A 46 -21.84 -6.36 9.00
CA HIS A 46 -20.54 -6.88 9.38
C HIS A 46 -19.61 -5.73 9.80
N VAL A 47 -19.00 -5.82 10.98
CA VAL A 47 -18.28 -4.70 11.59
C VAL A 47 -16.88 -5.12 12.02
N LEU A 48 -15.87 -4.40 11.53
CA LEU A 48 -14.47 -4.57 11.89
C LEU A 48 -14.01 -3.40 12.78
N CYS A 49 -13.12 -3.68 13.74
CA CYS A 49 -12.55 -2.67 14.62
C CYS A 49 -11.07 -2.95 14.90
N GLY A 50 -10.35 -1.91 15.31
CA GLY A 50 -8.93 -1.98 15.66
C GLY A 50 -7.99 -2.03 14.46
N PHE A 51 -6.70 -2.07 14.75
CA PHE A 51 -5.65 -2.26 13.75
C PHE A 51 -4.70 -3.39 14.21
N PRO A 52 -4.57 -4.50 13.44
CA PRO A 52 -5.27 -4.80 12.19
C PRO A 52 -6.80 -4.96 12.38
N PRO A 53 -7.65 -4.63 11.38
CA PRO A 53 -9.10 -4.72 11.52
C PRO A 53 -9.56 -6.14 11.81
N ARG A 54 -10.18 -6.35 12.98
CA ARG A 54 -10.71 -7.65 13.40
C ARG A 54 -12.24 -7.61 13.44
N PRO A 55 -12.93 -8.67 13.00
CA PRO A 55 -14.38 -8.72 13.06
C PRO A 55 -14.86 -8.72 14.51
N ILE A 56 -15.80 -7.83 14.81
CA ILE A 56 -16.51 -7.82 16.08
C ILE A 56 -17.81 -8.61 15.92
N ASN A 57 -18.02 -9.58 16.79
CA ASN A 57 -19.28 -10.28 16.87
C ASN A 57 -20.33 -9.41 17.59
N LEU A 58 -21.14 -8.67 16.83
CA LEU A 58 -22.20 -7.82 17.36
C LEU A 58 -23.45 -8.60 17.85
N ASN A 59 -23.46 -9.93 17.72
CA ASN A 59 -24.53 -10.79 18.25
C ASN A 59 -24.28 -11.24 19.71
N ASP A 60 -23.14 -10.88 20.30
CA ASP A 60 -22.91 -11.11 21.72
C ASP A 60 -23.75 -10.13 22.55
N GLU A 61 -24.86 -10.62 23.10
CA GLU A 61 -25.78 -9.83 23.92
C GLU A 61 -25.21 -9.49 25.31
N THR A 62 -24.08 -10.08 25.69
CA THR A 62 -23.51 -9.95 27.04
C THR A 62 -22.35 -8.94 27.12
N GLY A 63 -21.64 -8.69 26.01
CA GLY A 63 -20.50 -7.77 25.95
C GLY A 63 -20.88 -6.27 25.98
N SER A 64 -20.15 -5.47 26.77
CA SER A 64 -20.15 -4.01 26.66
C SER A 64 -19.14 -3.54 25.60
N LEU A 65 -19.28 -2.29 25.11
CA LEU A 65 -18.34 -1.73 24.14
C LEU A 65 -16.88 -1.76 24.64
N GLU A 66 -16.68 -1.41 25.90
CA GLU A 66 -15.36 -1.45 26.55
C GLU A 66 -14.79 -2.87 26.66
N ALA A 67 -15.61 -3.87 26.99
CA ALA A 67 -15.16 -5.27 27.09
C ALA A 67 -14.74 -5.86 25.73
N CYS A 68 -15.26 -5.30 24.63
CA CYS A 68 -14.88 -5.68 23.27
C CYS A 68 -13.70 -4.85 22.73
N GLY A 69 -13.06 -4.05 23.59
CA GLY A 69 -11.91 -3.23 23.22
C GLY A 69 -12.24 -2.03 22.34
N ILE A 70 -13.52 -1.63 22.27
CA ILE A 70 -13.94 -0.41 21.56
C ILE A 70 -13.75 0.78 22.49
N ILE A 71 -12.99 1.77 22.04
CA ILE A 71 -12.76 3.03 22.75
C ILE A 71 -13.28 4.21 21.93
N SER A 72 -13.55 5.33 22.62
CA SER A 72 -13.93 6.57 21.94
C SER A 72 -12.80 7.04 21.01
N GLY A 73 -13.13 7.39 19.77
CA GLY A 73 -12.17 7.76 18.72
C GLY A 73 -11.89 6.63 17.71
N ASP A 74 -12.30 5.39 18.01
CA ASP A 74 -12.08 4.25 17.13
C ASP A 74 -12.78 4.38 15.79
N THR A 75 -12.17 3.74 14.78
CA THR A 75 -12.77 3.57 13.46
C THR A 75 -13.33 2.17 13.31
N LEU A 76 -14.66 2.10 13.20
CA LEU A 76 -15.38 0.91 12.79
C LEU A 76 -15.49 0.86 11.27
N ILE A 77 -15.11 -0.24 10.65
CA ILE A 77 -15.36 -0.48 9.23
C ILE A 77 -16.63 -1.33 9.15
N VAL A 78 -17.66 -0.79 8.49
CA VAL A 78 -18.97 -1.42 8.39
C VAL A 78 -19.21 -1.85 6.95
N GLU A 79 -19.40 -3.15 6.80
CA GLU A 79 -19.62 -3.86 5.54
C GLU A 79 -21.03 -4.45 5.53
N GLU A 80 -21.62 -4.50 4.34
CA GLU A 80 -22.87 -5.20 4.08
C GLU A 80 -22.55 -6.59 3.52
N LYS A 81 -22.86 -7.65 4.25
CA LYS A 81 -22.70 -9.04 3.83
C LYS A 81 -24.02 -9.79 3.98
N PRO A 82 -24.63 -10.36 2.93
CA PRO A 82 -25.90 -11.07 3.06
C PRO A 82 -25.79 -12.29 4.02
N PRO A 83 -26.86 -12.65 4.75
CA PRO A 83 -26.83 -13.75 5.71
C PRO A 83 -26.60 -15.09 5.00
N LEU A 84 -25.57 -15.81 5.44
CA LEU A 84 -25.18 -17.12 4.91
C LEU A 84 -26.05 -18.23 5.52
N TYR A 85 -26.79 -18.98 4.68
CA TYR A 85 -27.45 -20.23 5.09
C TYR A 85 -26.41 -21.37 5.15
N ASN A 86 -26.46 -22.15 6.23
CA ASN A 86 -25.57 -23.27 6.53
C ASN A 86 -25.55 -24.35 5.44
N GLY A 87 -24.36 -24.68 4.94
CA GLY A 87 -24.12 -25.93 4.21
C GLY A 87 -22.86 -25.89 3.34
N LYS A 88 -21.78 -26.49 3.84
CA LYS A 88 -20.63 -27.05 3.11
C LYS A 88 -20.09 -26.24 1.90
N GLN A 89 -18.94 -25.59 2.15
CA GLN A 89 -17.95 -25.07 1.19
C GLN A 89 -18.46 -24.66 -0.21
N ASN A 90 -18.42 -23.36 -0.49
CA ASN A 90 -17.70 -22.87 -1.67
C ASN A 90 -17.47 -21.36 -1.54
N SER A 91 -16.19 -21.02 -1.42
CA SER A 91 -15.60 -19.68 -1.47
C SER A 91 -15.71 -19.12 -2.90
N LYS A 92 -16.70 -18.26 -3.15
CA LYS A 92 -16.80 -17.24 -4.22
C LYS A 92 -17.90 -16.25 -3.78
N ASP A 93 -17.85 -14.94 -3.87
CA ASP A 93 -16.89 -13.98 -4.42
C ASP A 93 -17.34 -12.58 -3.91
N ILE A 94 -16.45 -11.84 -3.24
CA ILE A 94 -16.37 -10.37 -3.35
C ILE A 94 -14.89 -10.11 -3.57
N GLY A 95 -14.47 -10.29 -4.83
CA GLY A 95 -13.11 -10.57 -5.22
C GLY A 95 -12.14 -9.39 -5.10
N ARG A 96 -11.05 -9.61 -4.35
CA ARG A 96 -9.73 -9.13 -4.77
C ARG A 96 -9.22 -10.13 -5.79
N SER A 97 -9.58 -9.93 -7.06
CA SER A 97 -9.30 -10.88 -8.16
C SER A 97 -7.82 -11.25 -8.30
N HIS A 98 -6.92 -10.46 -7.71
CA HIS A 98 -5.47 -10.59 -7.80
C HIS A 98 -4.78 -11.23 -6.58
N ILE A 99 -5.54 -11.75 -5.62
CA ILE A 99 -5.00 -12.51 -4.50
C ILE A 99 -5.42 -13.95 -4.70
N VAL A 100 -4.46 -14.84 -4.94
CA VAL A 100 -4.73 -16.26 -5.15
C VAL A 100 -4.60 -16.97 -3.80
N ASP A 101 -5.72 -17.40 -3.22
CA ASP A 101 -5.74 -18.14 -1.95
C ASP A 101 -5.19 -19.56 -2.14
N GLU A 102 -4.28 -19.98 -1.26
CA GLU A 102 -3.43 -21.20 -1.36
C GLU A 102 -4.15 -22.58 -1.23
N LYS A 103 -5.35 -22.77 -1.77
CA LYS A 103 -6.07 -24.07 -1.64
C LYS A 103 -6.42 -24.79 -2.93
N GLY A 104 -5.75 -24.49 -4.04
CA GLY A 104 -5.91 -25.27 -5.27
C GLY A 104 -4.73 -25.13 -6.21
N PHE A 105 -3.72 -26.00 -6.07
CA PHE A 105 -2.73 -26.20 -7.12
C PHE A 105 -3.38 -26.92 -8.31
N ALA A 106 -3.89 -26.13 -9.26
CA ALA A 106 -3.76 -26.46 -10.66
C ALA A 106 -2.61 -25.62 -11.23
N ASN A 107 -1.79 -26.29 -12.00
CA ASN A 107 -0.51 -25.87 -12.53
C ASN A 107 -0.66 -24.74 -13.58
N THR A 108 -0.92 -23.50 -13.17
CA THR A 108 -0.85 -22.36 -14.09
C THR A 108 0.28 -21.40 -13.69
N PRO A 109 1.52 -21.61 -14.18
CA PRO A 109 2.58 -20.62 -14.02
C PRO A 109 2.17 -19.33 -14.76
N GLY A 110 2.35 -18.19 -14.13
CA GLY A 110 2.27 -16.88 -14.79
C GLY A 110 3.67 -16.34 -15.11
N VAL A 111 3.74 -15.16 -15.70
CA VAL A 111 5.01 -14.45 -15.92
C VAL A 111 5.00 -13.19 -15.06
N LEU A 112 6.07 -12.97 -14.29
CA LEU A 112 6.24 -11.73 -13.55
C LEU A 112 6.54 -10.59 -14.52
N MET A 113 5.62 -9.63 -14.60
CA MET A 113 5.63 -8.52 -15.54
C MET A 113 5.71 -7.18 -14.82
N LYS A 114 6.33 -6.21 -15.49
CA LYS A 114 6.36 -4.81 -15.06
C LYS A 114 5.15 -4.06 -15.61
N LYS A 115 4.41 -3.36 -14.75
CA LYS A 115 3.40 -2.41 -15.21
C LYS A 115 3.99 -1.00 -15.20
N VAL A 116 3.99 -0.32 -16.34
CA VAL A 116 4.46 1.07 -16.40
C VAL A 116 3.45 2.01 -15.73
N VAL A 117 3.90 2.81 -14.76
CA VAL A 117 3.14 3.91 -14.16
C VAL A 117 3.59 5.27 -14.71
N PRO A 118 2.83 6.37 -14.52
CA PRO A 118 3.26 7.69 -14.97
C PRO A 118 4.61 8.09 -14.38
N ALA A 119 5.50 8.60 -15.23
CA ALA A 119 6.80 9.16 -14.85
C ALA A 119 6.63 10.55 -14.21
N ASP A 120 5.93 10.59 -13.08
CA ASP A 120 5.78 11.76 -12.23
C ASP A 120 6.52 11.59 -10.90
N ASN A 121 6.52 12.66 -10.10
CA ASN A 121 7.14 12.71 -8.78
C ASN A 121 6.44 11.82 -7.73
N SER A 122 5.43 11.03 -8.14
CA SER A 122 4.61 10.16 -7.29
C SER A 122 4.59 8.70 -7.76
N CYS A 123 5.51 8.30 -8.66
CA CYS A 123 5.61 6.93 -9.17
C CYS A 123 5.67 5.85 -8.08
N LEU A 124 6.39 6.09 -6.97
CA LEU A 124 6.44 5.19 -5.82
C LEU A 124 5.04 4.93 -5.24
N PHE A 125 4.28 5.99 -4.98
CA PHE A 125 2.94 5.86 -4.37
C PHE A 125 1.96 5.22 -5.34
N THR A 126 2.01 5.57 -6.62
CA THR A 126 1.19 4.94 -7.66
C THR A 126 1.52 3.45 -7.80
N SER A 127 2.80 3.08 -7.68
CA SER A 127 3.24 1.68 -7.73
C SER A 127 2.74 0.89 -6.52
N VAL A 128 2.88 1.43 -5.31
CA VAL A 128 2.32 0.84 -4.09
C VAL A 128 0.78 0.73 -4.22
N GLY A 129 0.12 1.75 -4.75
CA GLY A 129 -1.33 1.74 -4.97
C GLY A 129 -1.75 0.65 -5.96
N TYR A 130 -0.97 0.44 -7.01
CA TYR A 130 -1.22 -0.62 -8.00
C TYR A 130 -1.11 -2.01 -7.37
N VAL A 131 -0.05 -2.31 -6.62
CA VAL A 131 0.09 -3.66 -6.04
C VAL A 131 -1.00 -3.96 -5.00
N LEU A 132 -1.57 -2.94 -4.38
CA LEU A 132 -2.68 -3.09 -3.43
C LEU A 132 -4.06 -3.25 -4.10
N ASN A 133 -4.27 -2.63 -5.26
CA ASN A 133 -5.60 -2.49 -5.87
C ASN A 133 -5.73 -3.09 -7.28
N GLY A 134 -4.63 -3.50 -7.90
CA GLY A 134 -4.55 -4.04 -9.26
C GLY A 134 -4.80 -3.01 -10.37
N LYS A 135 -4.83 -1.71 -10.06
CA LYS A 135 -5.15 -0.64 -11.02
C LYS A 135 -4.21 0.55 -10.85
N VAL A 136 -3.83 1.17 -11.97
CA VAL A 136 -3.02 2.39 -11.96
C VAL A 136 -3.92 3.55 -11.58
N ASP A 137 -3.71 4.10 -10.39
CA ASP A 137 -4.47 5.24 -9.87
C ASP A 137 -3.52 6.25 -9.22
N PRO A 138 -3.12 7.32 -9.94
CA PRO A 138 -2.24 8.35 -9.40
C PRO A 138 -2.85 9.15 -8.23
N SER A 139 -4.19 9.12 -8.06
CA SER A 139 -4.86 9.89 -7.01
C SER A 139 -4.59 9.35 -5.60
N CYS A 140 -4.11 8.10 -5.49
CA CYS A 140 -3.77 7.48 -4.21
C CYS A 140 -2.55 8.13 -3.50
N ALA A 141 -1.71 8.87 -4.25
CA ALA A 141 -0.49 9.46 -3.73
C ALA A 141 -0.73 10.43 -2.57
N GLY A 142 -1.79 11.25 -2.62
CA GLY A 142 -2.10 12.21 -1.56
C GLY A 142 -2.35 11.51 -0.22
N PHE A 143 -3.15 10.46 -0.22
CA PHE A 143 -3.47 9.69 0.99
C PHE A 143 -2.22 9.00 1.56
N MET A 144 -1.35 8.42 0.72
CA MET A 144 -0.11 7.80 1.19
C MET A 144 0.85 8.81 1.80
N ARG A 145 0.99 10.00 1.18
CA ARG A 145 1.80 11.09 1.74
C ARG A 145 1.28 11.54 3.11
N GLU A 146 -0.03 11.59 3.31
CA GLU A 146 -0.63 11.88 4.62
C GLU A 146 -0.32 10.79 5.66
N ILE A 147 -0.39 9.50 5.28
CA ILE A 147 0.02 8.39 6.15
C ILE A 147 1.47 8.60 6.63
N ILE A 148 2.36 8.91 5.70
CA ILE A 148 3.78 9.10 6.00
C ILE A 148 4.02 10.32 6.89
N ALA A 149 3.44 11.48 6.55
CA ALA A 149 3.57 12.68 7.36
C ALA A 149 3.06 12.47 8.79
N ASN A 150 1.96 11.74 8.97
CA ASN A 150 1.42 11.42 10.29
C ASN A 150 2.32 10.44 11.06
N ALA A 151 2.85 9.41 10.40
CA ALA A 151 3.79 8.46 11.01
C ALA A 151 5.06 9.18 11.49
N VAL A 152 5.65 10.02 10.63
CA VAL A 152 6.85 10.81 10.96
C VAL A 152 6.59 11.77 12.12
N ALA A 153 5.46 12.47 12.11
CA ALA A 153 5.09 13.39 13.19
C ALA A 153 4.81 12.68 14.53
N SER A 154 4.35 11.42 14.49
CA SER A 154 3.97 10.66 15.68
C SER A 154 5.15 10.13 16.48
N ASP A 155 6.33 9.99 15.85
CA ASP A 155 7.53 9.48 16.50
C ASP A 155 8.78 10.32 16.11
N PRO A 156 8.92 11.53 16.65
CA PRO A 156 10.07 12.39 16.34
C PRO A 156 11.41 11.87 16.88
N VAL A 157 11.38 10.85 17.75
CA VAL A 157 12.59 10.23 18.29
C VAL A 157 13.19 9.28 17.27
N GLU A 158 12.38 8.37 16.72
CA GLU A 158 12.79 7.49 15.62
C GLU A 158 13.07 8.32 14.36
N TYR A 159 12.10 9.14 13.95
CA TYR A 159 12.20 10.00 12.78
C TYR A 159 12.87 11.33 13.12
N SER A 160 14.10 11.24 13.61
CA SER A 160 14.96 12.37 13.93
C SER A 160 15.52 13.03 12.67
N GLU A 161 16.11 14.22 12.82
CA GLU A 161 16.78 14.91 11.71
C GLU A 161 17.91 14.08 11.08
N ALA A 162 18.64 13.31 11.90
CA ALA A 162 19.68 12.41 11.42
C ALA A 162 19.12 11.28 10.55
N PHE A 163 17.93 10.77 10.88
CA PHE A 163 17.25 9.72 10.11
C PHE A 163 16.67 10.28 8.80
N LEU A 164 16.02 11.44 8.88
CA LEU A 164 15.27 12.05 7.79
C LEU A 164 16.12 12.89 6.83
N GLY A 165 17.34 13.26 7.23
CA GLY A 165 18.20 14.21 6.52
C GLY A 165 17.68 15.65 6.51
N ARG A 166 16.69 15.97 7.36
CA ARG A 166 16.10 17.29 7.58
C ARG A 166 15.27 17.31 8.87
N PRO A 167 14.95 18.49 9.45
CA PRO A 167 14.11 18.57 10.63
C PRO A 167 12.75 17.88 10.44
N ASN A 168 12.30 17.13 11.45
CA ASN A 168 11.05 16.35 11.40
C ASN A 168 9.82 17.17 10.93
N PRO A 169 9.53 18.37 11.48
CA PRO A 169 8.41 19.18 11.00
C PRO A 169 8.55 19.63 9.54
N GLU A 170 9.78 19.82 9.05
CA GLU A 170 10.05 20.17 7.66
C GLU A 170 9.88 18.97 6.74
N TYR A 171 10.23 17.76 7.20
CA TYR A 171 9.96 16.52 6.48
C TYR A 171 8.47 16.30 6.27
N CYS A 172 7.66 16.45 7.32
CA CYS A 172 6.20 16.30 7.23
C CYS A 172 5.60 17.25 6.19
N LYS A 173 6.05 18.52 6.16
CA LYS A 173 5.60 19.49 5.14
C LYS A 173 6.12 19.15 3.75
N TRP A 174 7.35 18.64 3.66
CA TRP A 174 7.97 18.28 2.39
C TRP A 174 7.29 17.08 1.75
N ILE A 175 7.05 15.99 2.48
CA ILE A 175 6.51 14.76 1.89
C ILE A 175 5.07 14.92 1.38
N LEU A 176 4.31 15.87 1.92
CA LEU A 176 2.97 16.22 1.45
C LEU A 176 2.95 16.92 0.07
N LYS A 177 4.09 17.45 -0.39
CA LYS A 177 4.17 18.09 -1.71
C LYS A 177 4.14 17.04 -2.82
N PRO A 178 3.36 17.24 -3.89
CA PRO A 178 3.29 16.28 -4.99
C PRO A 178 4.61 16.14 -5.74
N GLU A 179 5.52 17.11 -5.63
CA GLU A 179 6.86 17.10 -6.25
C GLU A 179 7.89 16.29 -5.45
N SER A 180 7.61 15.96 -4.19
CA SER A 180 8.56 15.24 -3.33
C SER A 180 8.61 13.77 -3.67
N TRP A 181 9.80 13.27 -3.97
CA TRP A 181 9.99 11.85 -4.26
C TRP A 181 9.99 11.04 -2.96
N GLY A 182 9.25 9.94 -2.95
CA GLY A 182 9.41 8.93 -1.90
C GLY A 182 10.66 8.09 -2.13
N GLY A 183 11.09 7.40 -1.09
CA GLY A 183 12.15 6.40 -1.17
C GLY A 183 12.07 5.37 -0.05
N ALA A 184 13.23 4.98 0.50
CA ALA A 184 13.33 3.92 1.50
C ALA A 184 12.54 4.22 2.80
N ILE A 185 12.51 5.48 3.23
CA ILE A 185 11.76 5.91 4.43
C ILE A 185 10.27 5.75 4.20
N GLU A 186 9.76 6.20 3.05
CA GLU A 186 8.35 6.05 2.69
C GLU A 186 7.97 4.57 2.60
N LEU A 187 8.81 3.73 1.98
CA LEU A 187 8.54 2.30 1.83
C LEU A 187 8.50 1.56 3.18
N SER A 188 9.40 1.88 4.11
CA SER A 188 9.39 1.27 5.45
C SER A 188 8.12 1.64 6.22
N ILE A 189 7.70 2.91 6.13
CA ILE A 189 6.46 3.39 6.78
C ILE A 189 5.24 2.74 6.14
N LEU A 190 5.15 2.68 4.80
CA LEU A 190 4.02 2.09 4.10
C LEU A 190 3.95 0.58 4.31
N SER A 191 5.10 -0.12 4.36
CA SER A 191 5.17 -1.54 4.75
C SER A 191 4.55 -1.76 6.13
N LYS A 192 4.96 -0.95 7.13
CA LYS A 192 4.40 -1.00 8.48
C LYS A 192 2.90 -0.67 8.53
N PHE A 193 2.48 0.34 7.77
CA PHE A 193 1.09 0.79 7.73
C PHE A 193 0.15 -0.23 7.08
N TYR A 194 0.59 -0.90 6.00
CA TYR A 194 -0.22 -1.91 5.33
C TYR A 194 -0.05 -3.32 5.91
N GLY A 195 0.98 -3.56 6.71
CA GLY A 195 1.28 -4.87 7.27
C GLY A 195 1.73 -5.87 6.21
N LEU A 196 2.55 -5.39 5.25
CA LEU A 196 3.01 -6.15 4.10
C LEU A 196 4.52 -5.98 3.94
N GLU A 197 5.19 -7.03 3.51
CA GLU A 197 6.56 -6.90 3.03
C GLU A 197 6.56 -6.25 1.64
N ILE A 198 7.37 -5.21 1.46
CA ILE A 198 7.57 -4.59 0.13
C ILE A 198 8.97 -4.96 -0.35
N ALA A 199 9.05 -5.85 -1.33
CA ALA A 199 10.31 -6.27 -1.94
C ALA A 199 10.58 -5.40 -3.17
N VAL A 200 11.61 -4.56 -3.10
CA VAL A 200 12.03 -3.68 -4.20
C VAL A 200 13.23 -4.26 -4.91
N ILE A 201 13.06 -4.62 -6.17
CA ILE A 201 14.15 -5.00 -7.07
C ILE A 201 14.89 -3.75 -7.49
N ASP A 202 16.13 -3.60 -7.04
CA ASP A 202 17.05 -2.59 -7.54
C ASP A 202 17.74 -3.13 -8.79
N SER A 203 17.27 -2.68 -9.96
CA SER A 203 17.79 -3.14 -11.25
C SER A 203 19.18 -2.59 -11.59
N ILE A 204 19.66 -1.56 -10.89
CA ILE A 204 21.03 -1.07 -11.04
C ILE A 204 21.98 -2.05 -10.38
N ASN A 205 21.69 -2.38 -9.13
CA ASN A 205 22.59 -3.17 -8.30
C ASN A 205 22.37 -4.68 -8.47
N ALA A 206 21.21 -5.09 -9.03
CA ALA A 206 20.72 -6.47 -9.09
C ALA A 206 20.61 -7.08 -7.68
N ILE A 207 20.00 -6.32 -6.77
CA ILE A 207 19.68 -6.75 -5.40
C ILE A 207 18.19 -6.54 -5.13
N ILE A 208 17.67 -7.23 -4.11
CA ILE A 208 16.30 -7.02 -3.62
C ILE A 208 16.40 -6.41 -2.23
N ASN A 209 15.80 -5.23 -2.07
CA ASN A 209 15.65 -4.56 -0.77
C ASN A 209 14.28 -4.91 -0.19
N ARG A 210 14.23 -5.64 0.93
CA ARG A 210 12.99 -6.09 1.57
C ARG A 210 12.63 -5.17 2.73
N PHE A 211 11.56 -4.40 2.59
CA PHE A 211 11.04 -3.54 3.66
C PHE A 211 10.01 -4.33 4.46
N GLY A 212 10.22 -4.46 5.78
CA GLY A 212 9.35 -5.22 6.69
C GLY A 212 9.68 -6.73 6.78
N GLU A 213 10.87 -7.15 6.34
CA GLU A 213 11.33 -8.56 6.40
C GLU A 213 11.34 -9.12 7.82
N ASP A 214 11.73 -8.30 8.79
CA ASP A 214 11.82 -8.64 10.22
C ASP A 214 10.47 -8.63 10.94
N GLN A 215 9.41 -8.16 10.27
CA GLN A 215 8.07 -8.04 10.86
C GLN A 215 7.23 -9.31 10.73
N HIS A 216 7.73 -10.32 10.01
CA HIS A 216 7.03 -11.58 9.76
C HIS A 216 5.62 -11.40 9.16
N TYR A 217 5.48 -10.45 8.23
CA TYR A 217 4.24 -10.29 7.49
C TYR A 217 3.93 -11.54 6.66
N ALA A 218 2.64 -11.86 6.51
CA ALA A 218 2.21 -13.04 5.75
C ALA A 218 2.24 -12.83 4.23
N GLN A 219 2.31 -11.57 3.80
CA GLN A 219 2.14 -11.18 2.40
C GLN A 219 3.24 -10.23 1.95
N ARG A 220 3.66 -10.40 0.70
CA ARG A 220 4.69 -9.65 0.00
C ARG A 220 4.12 -9.04 -1.28
N VAL A 221 4.59 -7.85 -1.61
CA VAL A 221 4.42 -7.21 -2.92
C VAL A 221 5.76 -6.87 -3.53
N PHE A 222 5.81 -6.73 -4.86
CA PHE A 222 7.04 -6.47 -5.59
C PHE A 222 6.98 -5.14 -6.35
N LEU A 223 8.04 -4.35 -6.21
CA LEU A 223 8.31 -3.19 -7.04
C LEU A 223 9.66 -3.38 -7.75
N ILE A 224 9.87 -2.68 -8.85
CA ILE A 224 11.17 -2.53 -9.48
C ILE A 224 11.57 -1.06 -9.48
N PHE A 225 12.85 -0.82 -9.20
CA PHE A 225 13.46 0.49 -9.16
C PHE A 225 14.63 0.53 -10.13
N ASP A 226 14.69 1.58 -10.94
CA ASP A 226 15.73 1.77 -11.95
C ASP A 226 16.79 2.81 -11.59
N GLY A 227 16.68 3.46 -10.43
CA GLY A 227 17.54 4.56 -9.97
C GLY A 227 16.82 5.89 -9.80
N ILE A 228 15.72 6.09 -10.55
CA ILE A 228 14.92 7.32 -10.55
C ILE A 228 13.41 7.06 -10.60
N HIS A 229 12.98 5.87 -10.99
CA HIS A 229 11.58 5.52 -11.19
C HIS A 229 11.24 4.18 -10.54
N TYR A 230 10.02 4.11 -9.99
CA TYR A 230 9.42 2.89 -9.47
C TYR A 230 8.30 2.44 -10.39
N ASP A 231 8.28 1.16 -10.71
CA ASP A 231 7.15 0.47 -11.34
C ASP A 231 6.73 -0.71 -10.45
N PRO A 232 5.43 -1.04 -10.37
CA PRO A 232 4.97 -2.24 -9.71
C PRO A 232 5.15 -3.48 -10.59
N LEU A 233 5.37 -4.61 -9.92
CA LEU A 233 5.39 -5.92 -10.56
C LEU A 233 4.13 -6.71 -10.24
N TYR A 234 3.71 -7.51 -11.20
CA TYR A 234 2.54 -8.36 -11.09
C TYR A 234 2.75 -9.65 -11.89
N LEU A 235 2.13 -10.74 -11.46
CA LEU A 235 2.12 -12.01 -12.16
C LEU A 235 0.97 -11.99 -13.17
N GLU A 236 1.27 -12.05 -14.46
CA GLU A 236 0.31 -12.24 -15.55
C GLU A 236 0.05 -13.73 -15.74
N PRO A 237 -1.17 -14.24 -15.54
CA PRO A 237 -1.46 -15.66 -15.67
C PRO A 237 -1.49 -16.09 -17.15
N LEU A 238 -0.90 -17.25 -17.46
CA LEU A 238 -0.88 -17.78 -18.83
C LEU A 238 -2.24 -18.27 -19.35
N ASP A 239 -3.20 -18.51 -18.45
CA ASP A 239 -4.55 -18.97 -18.78
C ASP A 239 -5.57 -17.84 -18.99
N GLY A 240 -5.12 -16.58 -18.98
CA GLY A 240 -5.99 -15.41 -19.11
C GLY A 240 -6.85 -15.14 -17.87
N GLY A 241 -6.47 -15.72 -16.72
CA GLY A 241 -7.03 -15.39 -15.42
C GLY A 241 -6.76 -13.95 -14.98
N SER A 242 -7.00 -13.66 -13.70
CA SER A 242 -6.70 -12.34 -13.14
C SER A 242 -5.23 -12.22 -12.77
N ILE A 243 -4.64 -11.05 -13.03
CA ILE A 243 -3.28 -10.71 -12.58
C ILE A 243 -3.15 -10.94 -11.08
N GLN A 244 -1.97 -11.30 -10.57
CA GLN A 244 -1.68 -11.37 -9.14
C GLN A 244 -0.62 -10.34 -8.75
N THR A 245 -0.85 -9.58 -7.67
CA THR A 245 0.10 -8.54 -7.20
C THR A 245 0.57 -8.73 -5.77
N ILE A 246 -0.11 -9.60 -5.02
CA ILE A 246 0.19 -9.92 -3.62
C ILE A 246 0.47 -11.42 -3.53
N PHE A 247 1.57 -11.76 -2.88
CA PHE A 247 2.11 -13.11 -2.79
C PHE A 247 2.32 -13.50 -1.32
N PRO A 248 2.22 -14.77 -0.95
CA PRO A 248 2.69 -15.24 0.35
C PRO A 248 4.18 -14.94 0.53
N THR A 249 4.61 -14.53 1.73
CA THR A 249 6.05 -14.30 2.00
C THR A 249 6.87 -15.59 1.95
N GLU A 250 6.24 -16.74 2.20
CA GLU A 250 6.83 -18.08 2.11
C GLU A 250 7.04 -18.55 0.66
N ASP A 251 6.47 -17.86 -0.34
CA ASP A 251 6.71 -18.17 -1.74
C ASP A 251 8.10 -17.69 -2.17
N GLU A 252 9.09 -18.56 -1.97
CA GLU A 252 10.47 -18.34 -2.39
C GLU A 252 10.65 -18.44 -3.92
N LYS A 253 9.70 -19.06 -4.65
CA LYS A 253 9.82 -19.20 -6.11
C LYS A 253 9.61 -17.85 -6.80
N ILE A 254 8.56 -17.13 -6.41
CA ILE A 254 8.31 -15.79 -6.98
C ILE A 254 9.41 -14.81 -6.60
N LEU A 255 10.02 -14.96 -5.41
CA LEU A 255 11.18 -14.16 -5.01
C LEU A 255 12.40 -14.47 -5.88
N PHE A 256 12.63 -15.74 -6.19
CA PHE A 256 13.69 -16.15 -7.11
C PHE A 256 13.45 -15.62 -8.53
N GLU A 257 12.22 -15.70 -9.04
CA GLU A 257 11.86 -15.12 -10.36
C GLU A 257 12.07 -13.60 -10.40
N ALA A 258 11.70 -12.88 -9.33
CA ALA A 258 12.01 -11.46 -9.17
C ALA A 258 13.53 -11.20 -9.18
N ALA A 259 14.32 -12.05 -8.52
CA ALA A 259 15.78 -11.92 -8.53
C ALA A 259 16.40 -12.18 -9.92
N GLU A 260 15.87 -13.14 -10.68
CA GLU A 260 16.29 -13.38 -12.06
C GLU A 260 15.92 -12.19 -12.97
N LEU A 261 14.74 -11.60 -12.82
CA LEU A 261 14.37 -10.37 -13.53
C LEU A 261 15.37 -9.24 -13.27
N ALA A 262 15.84 -9.09 -12.03
CA ALA A 262 16.87 -8.11 -11.67
C ALA A 262 18.19 -8.34 -12.45
N LYS A 263 18.61 -9.60 -12.54
CA LYS A 263 19.82 -10.01 -13.26
C LYS A 263 19.66 -9.84 -14.76
N GLU A 264 18.50 -10.17 -15.31
CA GLU A 264 18.16 -10.00 -16.72
C GLU A 264 18.10 -8.53 -17.13
N VAL A 265 17.51 -7.64 -16.31
CA VAL A 265 17.52 -6.20 -16.59
C VAL A 265 18.96 -5.66 -16.56
N LYS A 266 19.82 -6.18 -15.66
CA LYS A 266 21.23 -5.80 -15.61
C LYS A 266 22.07 -6.39 -16.75
N SER A 267 21.78 -7.61 -17.20
CA SER A 267 22.51 -8.31 -18.28
C SER A 267 22.05 -7.91 -19.68
N SER A 268 20.76 -7.60 -19.86
CA SER A 268 20.26 -6.93 -21.07
C SER A 268 20.86 -5.52 -21.19
N ARG A 269 21.16 -4.87 -20.05
CA ARG A 269 22.02 -3.68 -20.00
C ARG A 269 23.50 -3.91 -20.36
N GLN A 270 23.97 -5.16 -20.39
CA GLN A 270 25.30 -5.50 -20.95
C GLN A 270 25.28 -5.63 -22.49
N PHE A 271 24.10 -5.80 -23.10
CA PHE A 271 23.92 -5.63 -24.55
C PHE A 271 23.53 -4.20 -24.93
N THR A 272 23.04 -3.37 -23.99
CA THR A 272 22.89 -1.92 -24.18
C THR A 272 24.05 -1.09 -23.60
N ASP A 273 25.15 -1.73 -23.17
CA ASP A 273 26.43 -1.07 -22.87
C ASP A 273 27.16 -0.72 -24.18
N ILE A 274 26.48 0.01 -25.06
CA ILE A 274 27.08 0.64 -26.23
C ILE A 274 26.77 2.14 -26.30
N GLN A 275 25.85 2.70 -25.49
CA GLN A 275 25.73 4.16 -25.37
C GLN A 275 24.85 4.60 -24.19
N LYS A 276 25.50 5.23 -23.19
CA LYS A 276 24.99 6.35 -22.38
C LYS A 276 23.57 6.82 -22.76
N PHE A 277 22.55 6.42 -21.99
CA PHE A 277 21.20 6.96 -22.18
C PHE A 277 21.18 8.44 -21.76
N MET A 278 20.66 9.29 -22.64
CA MET A 278 20.57 10.73 -22.43
C MET A 278 19.21 11.06 -21.81
N LEU A 279 19.22 11.68 -20.64
CA LEU A 279 18.04 12.25 -20.01
C LEU A 279 17.87 13.69 -20.49
N ILE A 280 16.64 14.19 -20.52
CA ILE A 280 16.34 15.62 -20.69
C ILE A 280 15.53 16.09 -19.49
N CYS A 281 15.97 17.18 -18.87
CA CYS A 281 15.13 17.87 -17.91
C CYS A 281 13.99 18.56 -18.67
N ASN A 282 12.76 18.17 -18.43
CA ASN A 282 11.59 18.74 -19.09
C ASN A 282 11.29 20.17 -18.63
N ASP A 283 11.82 20.58 -17.48
CA ASP A 283 11.63 21.92 -16.93
C ASP A 283 12.53 22.96 -17.63
N CYS A 284 13.83 22.65 -17.81
CA CYS A 284 14.80 23.57 -18.40
C CYS A 284 15.41 23.11 -19.73
N LYS A 285 15.01 21.95 -20.24
CA LYS A 285 15.43 21.34 -21.51
C LYS A 285 16.93 20.99 -21.60
N VAL A 286 17.64 20.95 -20.47
CA VAL A 286 19.04 20.50 -20.40
C VAL A 286 19.10 18.99 -20.63
N LYS A 287 20.01 18.55 -21.51
CA LYS A 287 20.33 17.13 -21.73
C LYS A 287 21.39 16.70 -20.72
N LEU A 288 21.19 15.54 -20.11
CA LEU A 288 21.95 15.03 -18.97
C LEU A 288 22.41 13.61 -19.30
N ASN A 289 23.66 13.33 -19.02
CA ASN A 289 24.31 12.07 -19.34
C ASN A 289 24.12 11.08 -18.19
N GLY A 290 23.03 10.31 -18.28
CA GLY A 290 22.68 9.33 -17.27
C GLY A 290 22.32 9.93 -15.90
N GLN A 291 22.22 9.04 -14.92
CA GLN A 291 21.59 9.33 -13.63
C GLN A 291 22.41 10.23 -12.71
N THR A 292 23.74 10.17 -12.80
CA THR A 292 24.62 10.99 -11.94
C THR A 292 24.42 12.48 -12.23
N GLU A 293 24.37 12.86 -13.51
CA GLU A 293 24.11 14.24 -13.91
C GLU A 293 22.67 14.66 -13.60
N ALA A 294 21.69 13.77 -13.75
CA ALA A 294 20.30 14.05 -13.37
C ALA A 294 20.13 14.32 -11.87
N ARG A 295 20.76 13.51 -11.01
CA ARG A 295 20.76 13.73 -9.55
C ARG A 295 21.44 15.03 -9.16
N GLN A 296 22.59 15.33 -9.77
CA GLN A 296 23.30 16.58 -9.49
C GLN A 296 22.50 17.79 -9.98
N HIS A 297 21.93 17.72 -11.17
CA HIS A 297 21.05 18.74 -11.74
C HIS A 297 19.84 19.02 -10.85
N ALA A 298 19.18 17.96 -10.37
CA ALA A 298 18.06 18.09 -9.43
C ALA A 298 18.48 18.77 -8.12
N LYS A 299 19.67 18.45 -7.62
CA LYS A 299 20.21 19.04 -6.38
C LYS A 299 20.55 20.52 -6.54
N GLU A 300 21.10 20.92 -7.68
CA GLU A 300 21.53 22.30 -7.93
C GLU A 300 20.39 23.22 -8.36
N THR A 301 19.46 22.71 -9.17
CA THR A 301 18.42 23.52 -9.81
C THR A 301 17.04 23.34 -9.19
N GLY A 302 16.84 22.26 -8.41
CA GLY A 302 15.52 21.87 -7.92
C GLY A 302 14.60 21.28 -9.00
N HIS A 303 15.07 21.12 -10.24
CA HIS A 303 14.30 20.51 -11.31
C HIS A 303 14.26 18.99 -11.17
N MET A 304 13.07 18.40 -11.25
CA MET A 304 12.88 16.97 -10.99
C MET A 304 12.14 16.26 -12.13
N ASN A 305 11.65 16.98 -13.13
CA ASN A 305 10.96 16.37 -14.27
C ASN A 305 11.98 15.95 -15.33
N PHE A 306 12.34 14.67 -15.37
CA PHE A 306 13.26 14.11 -16.35
C PHE A 306 12.55 13.15 -17.30
N GLY A 307 12.82 13.28 -18.60
CA GLY A 307 12.41 12.33 -19.63
C GLY A 307 13.62 11.65 -20.24
N GLU A 308 13.49 10.38 -20.62
CA GLU A 308 14.51 9.70 -21.42
C GLU A 308 14.41 10.15 -22.89
N VAL A 309 15.55 10.42 -23.51
CA VAL A 309 15.65 10.69 -24.94
C VAL A 309 16.39 9.54 -25.58
N ALA A 310 15.70 8.80 -26.44
CA ALA A 310 16.37 7.87 -27.35
C ALA A 310 17.29 8.68 -28.27
N VAL A 311 18.57 8.30 -28.32
CA VAL A 311 19.54 8.84 -29.27
C VAL A 311 19.34 8.17 -30.63
#